data_AF-A0A372NR76-F1
#
_entry.id   AF-A0A372NR76-F1
#
_cell.length_a   1.000
_cell.length_b   1.000
_cell.length_c   1.000
_cell.angle_alpha   90.00
_cell.angle_beta   90.00
_cell.angle_gamma   90.00
#
_symmetry.space_group_name_H-M   'P 1'
#
loop_
_entity.id
_entity.type
_entity.pdbx_description
1 polymer ?
#
loop_
_entity_poly.entity_id
_entity_poly.type
_entity_poly.pdbx_seq_one_letter_code
_entity_poly.pdbx_strand_id
1 'polypeptide(L)'
;MSELFFQRPLKEKIMAKFILSFLILIPTLSNAQVQSKVQSGLLLLDEQTRLPLETRYGKTLTFLKKSISADLKDTTTLFTCALLLNAFNNVMARPASEVNAVTELKTALKMATRARELKMTEPKLIVLLAWINKNLCYQLLIEPKYNLKNVQLKERAAAFNTYKINGNKYLDIASLLYPEQAYDFETLKIKETYRN
;
A
#
# COMPACT_ATOMS: atom_id res chain seq x y z
N MET A 1 46.77 47.40 18.25
CA MET A 1 46.58 45.94 18.30
C MET A 1 46.13 45.58 19.69
N SER A 2 44.90 45.14 19.87
CA SER A 2 44.41 44.55 21.12
C SER A 2 43.32 43.56 20.74
N GLU A 3 43.61 42.29 20.99
CA GLU A 3 42.83 41.14 20.55
C GLU A 3 41.48 41.02 21.28
N LEU A 4 40.49 40.70 20.45
CA LEU A 4 39.25 39.99 20.74
C LEU A 4 39.33 38.97 21.89
N PHE A 5 38.41 39.04 22.85
CA PHE A 5 37.81 37.84 23.44
C PHE A 5 36.32 38.07 23.74
N PHE A 6 35.50 37.79 22.73
CA PHE A 6 34.05 37.71 22.86
C PHE A 6 33.71 36.39 23.57
N GLN A 7 33.64 36.42 24.91
CA GLN A 7 33.17 35.29 25.70
C GLN A 7 31.65 35.11 25.48
N ARG A 8 31.26 34.16 24.62
CA ARG A 8 29.86 33.72 24.52
C ARG A 8 29.39 33.15 25.86
N PRO A 9 28.17 33.50 26.32
CA PRO A 9 27.71 33.13 27.65
C PRO A 9 27.60 31.60 27.80
N LEU A 10 28.12 31.08 28.93
CA LEU A 10 28.16 29.67 29.29
C LEU A 10 26.79 28.95 29.15
N LYS A 11 25.69 29.69 29.27
CA LYS A 11 24.31 29.20 29.09
C LYS A 11 24.03 28.69 27.67
N GLU A 12 24.59 29.30 26.63
CA GLU A 12 24.39 28.85 25.23
C GLU A 12 25.07 27.51 24.97
N LYS A 13 26.24 27.28 25.56
CA LYS A 13 26.98 26.01 25.44
C LYS A 13 26.25 24.85 26.16
N ILE A 14 25.56 25.15 27.27
CA ILE A 14 24.80 24.15 28.03
C ILE A 14 23.48 23.81 27.32
N MET A 15 22.77 24.82 26.81
CA MET A 15 21.54 24.62 26.00
C MET A 15 21.82 23.83 24.72
N ALA A 16 22.90 24.15 24.00
CA ALA A 16 23.28 23.42 22.79
C ALA A 16 23.63 21.95 23.07
N LYS A 17 24.28 21.65 24.21
CA LYS A 17 24.57 20.28 24.64
C LYS A 17 23.31 19.49 25.02
N PHE A 18 22.32 20.15 25.64
CA PHE A 18 21.02 19.53 25.95
C PHE A 18 20.21 19.22 24.69
N ILE A 19 20.17 20.15 23.72
CA ILE A 19 19.48 19.95 22.44
C ILE A 19 20.15 18.82 21.64
N LEU A 20 21.49 18.77 21.64
CA LEU A 20 22.24 17.71 20.96
C LEU A 20 22.06 16.34 21.64
N SER A 21 22.02 16.30 22.97
CA SER A 21 21.75 15.07 23.74
C SER A 21 20.33 14.54 23.55
N PHE A 22 19.34 15.40 23.33
CA PHE A 22 17.96 14.99 23.09
C PHE A 22 17.76 14.48 21.65
N LEU A 23 18.55 14.98 20.69
CA LEU A 23 18.54 14.51 19.30
C LEU A 23 19.11 13.10 19.13
N ILE A 24 20.04 12.69 20.00
CA ILE A 24 20.71 11.37 19.94
C ILE A 24 19.86 10.26 20.57
N LEU A 25 18.82 10.62 21.34
CA LEU A 25 17.96 9.67 22.06
C LEU A 25 16.66 9.33 21.34
N ILE A 26 16.54 9.59 20.04
CA ILE A 26 15.45 9.02 19.23
C ILE A 26 15.84 7.56 19.01
N PRO A 27 15.20 6.58 19.68
CA PRO A 27 15.46 5.18 19.36
C PRO A 27 15.07 4.99 17.89
N THR A 28 16.06 4.71 17.05
CA THR A 28 15.81 4.18 15.71
C THR A 28 15.27 2.76 15.89
N LEU A 29 13.97 2.66 16.21
CA LEU A 29 13.18 1.47 15.96
C LEU A 29 13.09 1.34 14.44
N SER A 30 14.19 0.94 13.82
CA SER A 30 14.22 0.52 12.44
C SER A 30 13.52 -0.84 12.37
N ASN A 31 12.18 -0.82 12.45
CA ASN A 31 11.39 -1.86 11.82
C ASN A 31 11.84 -1.86 10.37
N ALA A 32 12.51 -2.92 9.93
CA ALA A 32 12.90 -3.10 8.54
C ALA A 32 11.61 -3.01 7.69
N GLN A 33 11.30 -1.80 7.22
CA GLN A 33 10.06 -1.51 6.52
C GLN A 33 10.16 -2.20 5.18
N VAL A 34 9.08 -2.89 4.80
CA VAL A 34 9.02 -3.56 3.50
C VAL A 34 9.21 -2.49 2.42
N GLN A 35 10.39 -2.51 1.78
CA GLN A 35 10.73 -1.52 0.77
C GLN A 35 9.90 -1.75 -0.48
N SER A 36 9.31 -0.67 -0.99
CA SER A 36 8.50 -0.68 -2.20
C SER A 36 8.77 0.57 -3.03
N LYS A 37 8.67 0.41 -4.35
CA LYS A 37 8.87 1.48 -5.33
C LYS A 37 7.74 1.46 -6.36
N VAL A 38 7.41 2.64 -6.88
CA VAL A 38 6.47 2.77 -7.99
C VAL A 38 7.30 2.74 -9.27
N GLN A 39 7.06 1.75 -10.13
CA GLN A 39 7.77 1.57 -11.38
C GLN A 39 6.80 1.02 -12.45
N SER A 40 6.79 1.62 -13.63
CA SER A 40 5.88 1.27 -14.73
C SER A 40 4.39 1.32 -14.31
N GLY A 41 4.03 2.30 -13.48
CA GLY A 41 2.68 2.44 -12.91
C GLY A 41 2.33 1.35 -11.89
N LEU A 42 3.31 0.53 -11.50
CA LEU A 42 3.18 -0.59 -10.59
C LEU A 42 3.79 -0.32 -9.22
N LEU A 43 3.15 -0.77 -8.13
CA LEU A 43 3.78 -0.76 -6.80
C LEU A 43 4.50 -2.08 -6.56
N LEU A 44 5.81 -2.07 -6.75
CA LEU A 44 6.68 -3.25 -6.66
C LEU A 44 7.36 -3.32 -5.29
N LEU A 45 7.48 -4.53 -4.76
CA LEU A 45 8.34 -4.83 -3.62
C LEU A 45 9.79 -4.88 -4.08
N ASP A 46 10.75 -4.46 -3.25
CA ASP A 46 12.17 -4.53 -3.61
C ASP A 46 12.66 -5.99 -3.59
N GLU A 47 12.71 -6.62 -4.76
CA GLU A 47 13.09 -8.01 -4.99
C GLU A 47 14.61 -8.17 -5.12
N GLN A 48 15.34 -7.94 -4.03
CA GLN A 48 16.79 -8.22 -3.98
C GLN A 48 17.13 -9.73 -4.08
N THR A 49 16.13 -10.61 -4.16
CA THR A 49 16.30 -12.08 -4.12
C THR A 49 15.32 -12.78 -5.07
N ARG A 50 15.73 -13.90 -5.69
CA ARG A 50 14.88 -14.74 -6.56
C ARG A 50 13.83 -15.60 -5.82
N LEU A 51 13.67 -15.42 -4.51
CA LEU A 51 12.74 -16.21 -3.71
C LEU A 51 11.30 -15.75 -3.95
N PRO A 52 10.31 -16.67 -3.95
CA PRO A 52 8.90 -16.31 -3.95
C PRO A 52 8.57 -15.34 -2.81
N LEU A 53 7.74 -14.34 -3.09
CA LEU A 53 7.37 -13.30 -2.14
C LEU A 53 6.76 -13.87 -0.85
N GLU A 54 5.93 -14.91 -0.96
CA GLU A 54 5.31 -15.57 0.20
C GLU A 54 6.35 -16.20 1.13
N THR A 55 7.41 -16.81 0.58
CA THR A 55 8.50 -17.38 1.38
C THR A 55 9.27 -16.29 2.13
N ARG A 56 9.49 -15.14 1.49
CA ARG A 56 10.25 -14.02 2.07
C ARG A 56 9.46 -13.25 3.14
N TYR A 57 8.18 -12.99 2.88
CA TYR A 57 7.38 -12.06 3.68
C TYR A 57 6.23 -12.73 4.45
N GLY A 58 6.03 -14.05 4.34
CA GLY A 58 4.92 -14.75 5.01
C GLY A 58 4.94 -14.61 6.53
N LYS A 59 6.12 -14.74 7.16
CA LYS A 59 6.28 -14.51 8.61
C LYS A 59 5.98 -13.06 9.00
N THR A 60 6.44 -12.11 8.18
CA THR A 60 6.18 -10.69 8.37
C THR A 60 4.68 -10.39 8.30
N LEU A 61 3.97 -10.94 7.30
CA LEU A 61 2.53 -10.78 7.17
C LEU A 61 1.79 -11.33 8.40
N THR A 62 2.16 -12.51 8.90
CA THR A 62 1.57 -13.10 10.11
C THR A 62 1.79 -12.20 11.33
N PHE A 63 3.00 -11.65 11.49
CA PHE A 63 3.30 -10.71 12.56
C PHE A 63 2.48 -9.42 12.45
N LEU A 64 2.41 -8.82 11.26
CA LEU A 64 1.62 -7.61 11.02
C LEU A 64 0.13 -7.83 11.29
N LYS A 65 -0.43 -8.96 10.84
CA LYS A 65 -1.83 -9.34 11.14
C LYS A 65 -2.09 -9.41 12.65
N LYS A 66 -1.14 -9.93 13.43
CA LYS A 66 -1.22 -9.94 14.90
C LYS A 66 -1.13 -8.52 15.48
N SER A 67 -0.24 -7.67 14.96
CA SER A 67 -0.09 -6.30 15.44
C SER A 67 -1.33 -5.44 15.18
N ILE A 68 -1.99 -5.59 14.02
CA ILE A 68 -3.24 -4.88 13.69
C ILE A 68 -4.36 -5.23 14.66
N SER A 69 -4.41 -6.48 15.13
CA SER A 69 -5.42 -6.89 16.13
C SER A 69 -5.23 -6.19 17.48
N ALA A 70 -4.02 -5.71 17.77
CA ALA A 70 -3.69 -5.00 19.00
C ALA A 70 -3.82 -3.47 18.86
N ASP A 71 -3.50 -2.91 17.69
CA ASP A 71 -3.64 -1.47 17.39
C ASP A 71 -4.11 -1.24 15.95
N LEU A 72 -5.35 -0.76 15.81
CA LEU A 72 -6.01 -0.49 14.54
C LEU A 72 -5.71 0.91 13.96
N LYS A 73 -4.80 1.67 14.57
CA LYS A 73 -4.49 3.06 14.16
C LYS A 73 -3.13 3.25 13.50
N ASP A 74 -2.22 2.27 13.57
CA ASP A 74 -0.93 2.37 12.89
C ASP A 74 -1.10 2.23 11.37
N THR A 75 -1.04 3.39 10.70
CA THR A 75 -1.17 3.49 9.24
C THR A 75 -0.06 2.78 8.49
N THR A 76 1.15 2.69 9.05
CA THR A 76 2.30 2.02 8.42
C THR A 76 2.09 0.51 8.41
N THR A 77 1.66 -0.04 9.53
CA THR A 77 1.31 -1.47 9.64
C THR A 77 0.13 -1.82 8.73
N LEU A 78 -0.92 -0.99 8.71
CA LEU A 78 -2.07 -1.16 7.81
C LEU A 78 -1.66 -1.15 6.34
N PHE A 79 -0.85 -0.17 5.92
CA PHE A 79 -0.33 -0.07 4.56
C PHE A 79 0.52 -1.27 4.19
N THR A 80 1.46 -1.66 5.06
CA THR A 80 2.38 -2.77 4.79
C THR A 80 1.65 -4.10 4.69
N CYS A 81 0.68 -4.34 5.58
CA CYS A 81 -0.16 -5.55 5.52
C CYS A 81 -0.99 -5.58 4.23
N ALA A 82 -1.62 -4.46 3.85
CA ALA A 82 -2.38 -4.35 2.61
C ALA A 82 -1.50 -4.59 1.37
N LEU A 83 -0.28 -4.05 1.37
CA LEU A 83 0.69 -4.22 0.30
C LEU A 83 1.08 -5.68 0.11
N LEU A 84 1.41 -6.39 1.20
CA LEU A 84 1.76 -7.81 1.15
C LEU A 84 0.57 -8.68 0.71
N LEU A 85 -0.63 -8.42 1.25
CA LEU A 85 -1.85 -9.14 0.84
C LEU A 85 -2.14 -8.94 -0.65
N ASN A 86 -1.98 -7.72 -1.17
CA ASN A 86 -2.12 -7.47 -2.60
C ASN A 86 -1.03 -8.17 -3.42
N ALA A 87 0.23 -8.17 -2.95
CA ALA A 87 1.33 -8.81 -3.65
C ALA A 87 1.16 -10.33 -3.75
N PHE A 88 0.64 -10.98 -2.71
CA PHE A 88 0.44 -12.44 -2.69
C PHE A 88 -0.80 -12.91 -3.46
N ASN A 89 -1.76 -12.00 -3.70
CA ASN A 89 -3.06 -12.34 -4.28
C ASN A 89 -3.38 -11.58 -5.57
N ASN A 90 -2.38 -10.93 -6.17
CA ASN A 90 -2.57 -10.31 -7.48
C ASN A 90 -2.79 -11.38 -8.57
N VAL A 91 -3.31 -10.96 -9.71
CA VAL A 91 -3.64 -11.88 -10.82
C VAL A 91 -2.43 -12.64 -11.36
N MET A 92 -1.23 -12.05 -11.31
CA MET A 92 -0.01 -12.74 -11.76
C MET A 92 0.39 -13.85 -10.79
N ALA A 93 0.21 -13.65 -9.49
CA ALA A 93 0.46 -14.64 -8.45
C ALA A 93 -0.62 -15.72 -8.40
N ARG A 94 -1.89 -15.34 -8.60
CA ARG A 94 -3.06 -16.22 -8.56
C ARG A 94 -3.95 -15.99 -9.79
N PRO A 95 -3.60 -16.58 -10.94
CA PRO A 95 -4.31 -16.38 -12.21
C PRO A 95 -5.65 -17.13 -12.27
N ALA A 96 -5.82 -18.16 -11.45
CA ALA A 96 -7.11 -18.82 -11.25
C ALA A 96 -7.92 -18.08 -10.16
N SER A 97 -9.24 -18.06 -10.31
CA SER A 97 -10.14 -17.54 -9.29
C SER A 97 -10.09 -18.41 -8.03
N GLU A 98 -9.30 -18.00 -7.05
CA GLU A 98 -9.29 -18.60 -5.73
C GLU A 98 -10.14 -17.77 -4.76
N VAL A 99 -11.11 -18.42 -4.10
CA VAL A 99 -12.01 -17.79 -3.11
C VAL A 99 -11.22 -17.05 -2.02
N ASN A 100 -10.06 -17.60 -1.64
CA ASN A 100 -9.17 -17.00 -0.65
C ASN A 100 -8.54 -15.70 -1.18
N ALA A 101 -8.16 -15.65 -2.46
CA ALA A 101 -7.52 -14.46 -3.05
C ALA A 101 -8.46 -13.25 -3.02
N VAL A 102 -9.73 -13.42 -3.39
CA VAL A 102 -10.73 -12.34 -3.34
C VAL A 102 -10.96 -11.86 -1.91
N THR A 103 -11.00 -12.77 -0.95
CA THR A 103 -11.19 -12.43 0.47
C THR A 103 -9.99 -11.67 1.03
N GLU A 104 -8.78 -12.09 0.70
CA GLU A 104 -7.55 -11.42 1.10
C GLU A 104 -7.38 -10.04 0.43
N LEU A 105 -7.76 -9.89 -0.85
CA LEU A 105 -7.79 -8.60 -1.54
C LEU A 105 -8.82 -7.63 -0.94
N LYS A 106 -10.02 -8.12 -0.58
CA LYS A 106 -11.01 -7.30 0.15
C LYS A 106 -10.48 -6.85 1.50
N THR A 107 -9.71 -7.71 2.18
CA THR A 107 -9.05 -7.37 3.44
C THR A 107 -7.97 -6.30 3.23
N ALA A 108 -7.15 -6.45 2.20
CA ALA A 108 -6.16 -5.44 1.80
C ALA A 108 -6.83 -4.08 1.52
N LEU A 109 -7.95 -4.08 0.79
CA LEU A 109 -8.70 -2.85 0.47
C LEU A 109 -9.19 -2.14 1.74
N LYS A 110 -9.73 -2.90 2.70
CA LYS A 110 -10.18 -2.34 4.00
C LYS A 110 -9.01 -1.71 4.75
N MET A 111 -7.87 -2.39 4.82
CA MET A 111 -6.68 -1.88 5.52
C MET A 111 -6.11 -0.62 4.85
N ALA A 112 -5.98 -0.61 3.53
CA ALA A 112 -5.52 0.56 2.78
C ALA A 112 -6.49 1.74 2.91
N THR A 113 -7.80 1.49 2.82
CA THR A 113 -8.82 2.53 3.00
C THR A 113 -8.77 3.10 4.41
N ARG A 114 -8.60 2.24 5.42
CA ARG A 114 -8.45 2.66 6.82
C ARG A 114 -7.20 3.51 7.03
N ALA A 115 -6.05 3.15 6.45
CA ALA A 115 -4.85 3.97 6.50
C ALA A 115 -5.11 5.37 5.91
N ARG A 116 -5.89 5.46 4.83
CA ARG A 116 -6.29 6.75 4.25
C ARG A 116 -7.23 7.55 5.13
N GLU A 117 -8.22 6.90 5.76
CA GLU A 117 -9.13 7.55 6.72
C GLU A 117 -8.35 8.16 7.90
N LEU A 118 -7.33 7.45 8.35
CA LEU A 118 -6.37 7.87 9.37
C LEU A 118 -5.31 8.86 8.85
N LYS A 119 -5.55 9.44 7.66
CA LYS A 119 -4.75 10.52 7.07
C LYS A 119 -3.30 10.17 6.75
N MET A 120 -3.01 8.91 6.40
CA MET A 120 -1.71 8.57 5.83
C MET A 120 -1.45 9.40 4.56
N THR A 121 -0.32 10.10 4.53
CA THR A 121 0.05 11.04 3.45
C THR A 121 0.94 10.43 2.37
N GLU A 122 1.41 9.19 2.56
CA GLU A 122 2.28 8.48 1.63
C GLU A 122 1.60 8.29 0.26
N PRO A 123 2.13 8.88 -0.83
CA PRO A 123 1.51 8.80 -2.16
C PRO A 123 1.37 7.36 -2.70
N LYS A 124 2.26 6.44 -2.29
CA LYS A 124 2.16 5.01 -2.65
C LYS A 124 0.85 4.37 -2.21
N LEU A 125 0.17 4.91 -1.18
CA LEU A 125 -1.14 4.42 -0.76
C LEU A 125 -2.19 4.57 -1.86
N ILE A 126 -2.13 5.64 -2.66
CA ILE A 126 -3.04 5.83 -3.79
C ILE A 126 -2.80 4.78 -4.87
N VAL A 127 -1.52 4.52 -5.18
CA VAL A 127 -1.15 3.46 -6.12
C VAL A 127 -1.63 2.10 -5.63
N LEU A 128 -1.43 1.78 -4.34
CA LEU A 128 -1.91 0.54 -3.73
C LEU A 128 -3.43 0.40 -3.81
N LEU A 129 -4.18 1.47 -3.56
CA LEU A 129 -5.64 1.47 -3.68
C LEU A 129 -6.09 1.22 -5.12
N ALA A 130 -5.45 1.86 -6.12
CA ALA A 130 -5.72 1.59 -7.53
C ALA A 130 -5.51 0.10 -7.86
N TRP A 131 -4.39 -0.44 -7.39
CA TRP A 131 -3.95 -1.80 -7.62
C TRP A 131 -4.89 -2.86 -7.05
N ILE A 132 -5.29 -2.71 -5.80
CA ILE A 132 -6.21 -3.64 -5.15
C ILE A 132 -7.57 -3.66 -5.88
N ASN A 133 -8.09 -2.48 -6.25
CA ASN A 133 -9.35 -2.38 -7.00
C ASN A 133 -9.25 -3.04 -8.38
N LYS A 134 -8.13 -2.89 -9.08
CA LYS A 134 -7.86 -3.54 -10.36
C LYS A 134 -7.80 -5.07 -10.22
N ASN A 135 -7.06 -5.58 -9.24
CA ASN A 135 -7.01 -7.02 -8.97
C ASN A 135 -8.40 -7.59 -8.62
N LEU A 136 -9.19 -6.86 -7.82
CA LEU A 136 -10.57 -7.26 -7.53
C LEU A 136 -11.45 -7.30 -8.79
N CYS A 137 -11.32 -6.34 -9.71
CA CYS A 137 -12.04 -6.38 -10.99
C CYS A 137 -11.68 -7.63 -11.79
N TYR A 138 -10.40 -7.96 -11.91
CA TYR A 138 -9.95 -9.13 -12.67
C TYR A 138 -10.39 -10.44 -12.04
N GLN A 139 -10.27 -10.59 -10.71
CA GLN A 139 -10.77 -11.79 -10.03
C GLN A 139 -12.27 -11.96 -10.33
N LEU A 140 -13.05 -10.88 -10.23
CA LEU A 140 -14.47 -10.89 -10.60
C LEU A 140 -14.74 -11.14 -12.09
N LEU A 141 -13.79 -11.01 -13.02
CA LEU A 141 -13.99 -11.43 -14.41
C LEU A 141 -13.69 -12.92 -14.59
N ILE A 142 -12.75 -13.46 -13.82
CA ILE A 142 -12.26 -14.84 -13.95
C ILE A 142 -13.17 -15.84 -13.21
N GLU A 143 -13.80 -15.48 -12.08
CA GLU A 143 -14.58 -16.50 -11.35
C GLU A 143 -15.72 -17.06 -12.21
N PRO A 144 -15.95 -18.38 -12.22
CA PRO A 144 -17.00 -18.96 -13.04
C PRO A 144 -18.41 -18.44 -12.69
N LYS A 145 -19.26 -18.30 -13.70
CA LYS A 145 -20.63 -17.76 -13.55
C LYS A 145 -21.72 -18.82 -13.60
N TYR A 146 -21.39 -20.05 -14.01
CA TYR A 146 -22.35 -21.09 -14.37
C TYR A 146 -23.27 -21.53 -13.22
N ASN A 147 -22.88 -21.30 -11.96
CA ASN A 147 -23.66 -21.62 -10.77
C ASN A 147 -24.34 -20.40 -10.11
N LEU A 148 -24.21 -19.20 -10.67
CA LEU A 148 -24.73 -17.99 -10.04
C LEU A 148 -26.18 -17.72 -10.42
N LYS A 149 -27.00 -17.40 -9.43
CA LYS A 149 -28.36 -16.90 -9.64
C LYS A 149 -28.32 -15.48 -10.20
N ASN A 150 -29.39 -15.06 -10.87
CA ASN A 150 -29.52 -13.69 -11.42
C ASN A 150 -29.24 -12.58 -10.41
N VAL A 151 -29.64 -12.77 -9.14
CA VAL A 151 -29.35 -11.80 -8.07
C VAL A 151 -27.84 -11.68 -7.82
N GLN A 152 -27.14 -12.81 -7.72
CA GLN A 152 -25.69 -12.85 -7.50
C GLN A 152 -24.91 -12.28 -8.70
N LEU A 153 -25.38 -12.49 -9.93
CA LEU A 153 -24.80 -11.88 -11.12
C LEU A 153 -24.92 -10.34 -11.07
N LYS A 154 -26.06 -9.80 -10.65
CA LYS A 154 -26.27 -8.36 -10.49
C LYS A 154 -25.38 -7.77 -9.39
N GLU A 155 -25.29 -8.43 -8.23
CA GLU A 155 -24.42 -8.01 -7.14
C GLU A 155 -22.95 -7.98 -7.57
N ARG A 156 -22.52 -9.00 -8.33
CA ARG A 156 -21.16 -9.08 -8.84
C ARG A 156 -20.86 -8.02 -9.90
N ALA A 157 -21.81 -7.74 -10.79
CA ALA A 157 -21.70 -6.64 -11.75
C ALA A 157 -21.58 -5.27 -11.04
N ALA A 158 -22.38 -5.05 -9.99
CA ALA A 158 -22.32 -3.82 -9.20
C ALA A 158 -20.97 -3.68 -8.46
N ALA A 159 -20.47 -4.77 -7.87
CA ALA A 159 -19.16 -4.80 -7.23
C ALA A 159 -18.04 -4.50 -8.24
N PHE A 160 -18.06 -5.14 -9.42
CA PHE A 160 -17.11 -4.88 -10.50
C PHE A 160 -17.09 -3.39 -10.89
N ASN A 161 -18.27 -2.80 -11.14
CA ASN A 161 -18.36 -1.40 -11.54
C ASN A 161 -17.84 -0.45 -10.45
N THR A 162 -18.12 -0.76 -9.18
CA THR A 162 -17.61 0.01 -8.04
C THR A 162 -16.09 -0.02 -7.99
N TYR A 163 -15.48 -1.20 -8.10
CA TYR A 163 -14.03 -1.34 -8.11
C TYR A 163 -13.41 -0.70 -9.35
N LYS A 164 -14.03 -0.80 -10.53
CA LYS A 164 -13.57 -0.15 -11.75
C LYS A 164 -13.51 1.37 -11.60
N ILE A 165 -14.59 1.98 -11.12
CA ILE A 165 -14.67 3.43 -10.91
C ILE A 165 -13.60 3.89 -9.91
N ASN A 166 -13.50 3.21 -8.77
CA ASN A 166 -12.51 3.56 -7.74
C ASN A 166 -11.08 3.35 -8.22
N GLY A 167 -10.80 2.22 -8.87
CA GLY A 167 -9.48 1.90 -9.42
C GLY A 167 -9.02 2.94 -10.43
N ASN A 168 -9.86 3.27 -11.42
CA ASN A 168 -9.53 4.27 -12.42
C ASN A 168 -9.37 5.67 -11.80
N LYS A 169 -10.23 6.06 -10.85
CA LYS A 169 -10.08 7.31 -10.10
C LYS A 169 -8.73 7.39 -9.38
N TYR A 170 -8.27 6.31 -8.75
CA TYR A 170 -6.97 6.29 -8.08
C TYR A 170 -5.81 6.32 -9.07
N LEU A 171 -5.95 5.71 -10.26
CA LEU A 171 -4.96 5.84 -11.33
C LEU A 171 -4.86 7.30 -11.82
N ASP A 172 -5.98 8.00 -11.96
CA ASP A 172 -6.01 9.42 -12.31
C ASP A 172 -5.31 10.30 -11.25
N ILE A 173 -5.48 9.98 -9.97
CA ILE A 173 -4.77 10.70 -8.90
C ILE A 173 -3.28 10.32 -8.91
N ALA A 174 -2.95 9.04 -9.15
CA ALA A 174 -1.57 8.57 -9.19
C ALA A 174 -0.77 9.22 -10.33
N SER A 175 -1.38 9.45 -11.50
CA SER A 175 -0.72 10.13 -12.63
C SER A 175 -0.36 11.59 -12.33
N LEU A 176 -1.09 12.25 -11.42
CA LEU A 176 -0.74 13.58 -10.92
C LEU A 176 0.39 13.55 -9.87
N LEU A 177 0.44 12.48 -9.06
CA LEU A 177 1.46 12.31 -8.01
C LEU A 177 2.80 11.81 -8.56
N TYR A 178 2.78 11.08 -9.67
CA TYR A 178 3.92 10.45 -10.33
C TYR A 178 3.86 10.74 -11.84
N PRO A 179 4.09 11.99 -12.27
CA PRO A 179 3.91 12.43 -13.65
C PRO A 179 4.81 11.70 -14.64
N GLU A 180 5.98 11.25 -14.20
CA GLU A 180 6.91 10.45 -15.00
C GLU A 180 6.36 9.06 -15.37
N GLN A 181 5.32 8.61 -14.68
CA GLN A 181 4.62 7.34 -14.92
C GLN A 181 3.16 7.54 -15.36
N ALA A 182 2.77 8.78 -15.71
CA ALA A 182 1.39 9.11 -16.06
C ALA A 182 0.85 8.25 -17.22
N TYR A 183 1.68 8.03 -18.25
CA TYR A 183 1.34 7.16 -19.37
C TYR A 183 1.07 5.72 -18.91
N ASP A 184 1.91 5.18 -18.03
CA ASP A 184 1.73 3.82 -17.52
C ASP A 184 0.40 3.71 -16.76
N PHE A 185 0.06 4.68 -15.89
CA PHE A 185 -1.22 4.67 -15.19
C PHE A 185 -2.43 4.73 -16.13
N GLU A 186 -2.34 5.51 -17.22
CA GLU A 186 -3.39 5.58 -18.23
C GLU A 186 -3.60 4.23 -18.92
N THR A 187 -2.50 3.56 -19.29
CA THR A 187 -2.58 2.22 -19.91
C THR A 187 -3.13 1.16 -18.96
N LEU A 188 -2.94 1.35 -17.64
CA LEU A 188 -3.41 0.42 -16.61
C LEU A 188 -4.89 0.59 -16.27
N LYS A 189 -5.60 1.59 -16.81
CA LYS A 189 -7.04 1.77 -16.58
C LYS A 189 -7.84 0.55 -17.04
N ILE A 190 -8.83 0.21 -16.23
CA ILE A 190 -9.75 -0.91 -16.48
C ILE A 190 -10.76 -0.44 -17.52
N LYS A 191 -10.77 -1.08 -18.69
CA LYS A 191 -11.63 -0.74 -19.84
C LYS A 191 -12.76 -1.75 -20.04
N GLU A 192 -12.60 -2.92 -19.46
CA GLU A 192 -13.50 -4.06 -19.54
C GLU A 192 -14.88 -3.72 -18.99
N THR A 193 -15.89 -4.37 -19.56
CA THR A 193 -17.28 -4.34 -19.09
C THR A 193 -17.62 -5.67 -18.47
N TYR A 194 -18.32 -5.67 -17.33
CA TYR A 194 -18.87 -6.90 -16.80
C TYR A 194 -20.02 -7.37 -17.70
N ARG A 195 -19.77 -8.38 -18.54
CA ARG A 195 -20.79 -9.01 -19.39
C ARG A 195 -21.39 -10.19 -18.65
N ASN A 196 -22.71 -10.28 -18.57
CA ASN A 196 -23.39 -11.45 -17.99
C ASN A 196 -23.29 -12.65 -18.93
#